data_AF-A0A834EYP2-F1
#
_entry.id   AF-A0A834EYP2-F1
#
_cell.length_a   1.000
_cell.length_b   1.000
_cell.length_c   1.000
_cell.angle_alpha   90.00
_cell.angle_beta   90.00
_cell.angle_gamma   90.00
#
_symmetry.space_group_name_H-M   'P 1'
#
loop_
_entity.id
_entity.type
_entity.pdbx_description
1 polymer ?
#
loop_
_entity_poly.entity_id
_entity_poly.type
_entity_poly.pdbx_seq_one_letter_code
_entity_poly.pdbx_strand_id
1 'polypeptide(L)'
;MSYGSKTARVKGCLCVPGLGQGVPLVCLIVEGGPNVISIALESLRDEPPIPVVICDGSGRASDIISFAHKFSEDGGLVNDDVRDQLLVTIQKTFNYSKSQSQQILLMVMECMKKRELEQMLQLQTS
;
A
#
# COMPACT_ATOMS: atom_id res chain seq x y z
N MET A 1 -15.57 11.28 18.58
CA MET A 1 -14.68 11.86 17.55
C MET A 1 -14.15 10.72 16.70
N SER A 2 -14.73 10.53 15.52
CA SER A 2 -14.35 9.46 14.60
C SER A 2 -13.12 9.91 13.82
N TYR A 3 -11.98 9.22 13.97
CA TYR A 3 -10.81 9.42 13.13
C TYR A 3 -11.15 8.94 11.72
N GLY A 4 -11.65 9.85 10.88
CA GLY A 4 -11.82 9.60 9.46
C GLY A 4 -10.45 9.33 8.86
N SER A 5 -10.21 8.08 8.45
CA SER A 5 -9.05 7.74 7.63
C SER A 5 -9.13 8.57 6.36
N LYS A 6 -8.28 9.60 6.21
CA LYS A 6 -8.19 10.39 4.98
C LYS A 6 -7.49 9.55 3.90
N THR A 7 -8.10 8.45 3.50
CA THR A 7 -7.68 7.72 2.32
C THR A 7 -8.20 8.49 1.12
N ALA A 8 -7.32 9.25 0.46
CA ALA A 8 -7.66 9.90 -0.79
C ALA A 8 -7.57 8.84 -1.90
N ARG A 9 -8.72 8.29 -2.32
CA ARG A 9 -8.80 7.73 -3.68
C ARG A 9 -8.71 8.92 -4.64
N VAL A 10 -7.50 9.29 -5.02
CA VAL A 10 -7.28 10.35 -6.00
C VAL A 10 -7.72 9.80 -7.34
N LYS A 11 -8.92 10.18 -7.78
CA LYS A 11 -9.32 10.03 -9.17
C LYS A 11 -8.57 11.08 -9.99
N GLY A 12 -7.28 10.81 -10.22
CA GLY A 12 -6.37 11.71 -10.94
C GLY A 12 -6.70 11.70 -12.43
N CYS A 13 -7.20 12.81 -12.96
CA CYS A 13 -7.45 12.95 -14.39
C CYS A 13 -6.13 13.29 -15.09
N LEU A 14 -5.49 12.31 -15.74
CA LEU A 14 -4.45 12.57 -16.72
C LEU A 14 -5.08 12.49 -18.12
N CYS A 15 -5.57 13.62 -18.62
CA CYS A 15 -5.86 13.76 -20.05
C CYS A 15 -4.53 13.85 -20.79
N VAL A 16 -4.06 12.74 -21.36
CA VAL A 16 -3.04 12.81 -22.43
C VAL A 16 -3.72 13.42 -23.66
N PRO A 17 -3.28 14.58 -24.20
CA PRO A 17 -3.90 15.15 -25.38
C PRO A 17 -3.60 14.24 -26.57
N GLY A 18 -4.56 13.43 -27.01
CA GLY A 18 -4.45 12.66 -28.26
C GLY A 18 -5.14 11.30 -28.35
N LEU A 19 -5.60 10.69 -27.25
CA LEU A 19 -6.34 9.42 -27.30
C LEU A 19 -7.67 9.53 -26.54
N GLY A 20 -8.78 9.29 -27.23
CA GLY A 20 -10.13 9.24 -26.65
C GLY A 20 -10.36 7.99 -25.78
N GLN A 21 -9.59 7.83 -24.70
CA GLN A 21 -9.74 6.76 -23.73
C GLN A 21 -9.86 7.37 -22.34
N GLY A 22 -10.78 6.85 -21.52
CA GLY A 22 -11.33 7.49 -20.33
C GLY A 22 -10.34 7.81 -19.20
N VAL A 23 -10.86 8.42 -18.14
CA VAL A 23 -10.09 8.92 -16.99
C VAL A 23 -9.30 7.80 -16.31
N PRO A 24 -7.95 7.86 -16.24
CA PRO A 24 -7.17 6.87 -15.51
C PRO A 24 -7.45 6.98 -14.01
N LEU A 25 -7.60 5.84 -13.35
CA LEU A 25 -7.82 5.77 -11.91
C LEU A 25 -6.57 5.21 -11.23
N VAL A 26 -6.14 5.87 -10.14
CA VAL A 26 -5.02 5.42 -9.30
C VAL A 26 -5.40 5.57 -7.82
N CYS A 27 -4.83 4.75 -6.96
CA CYS A 27 -4.94 4.87 -5.51
C CYS A 27 -3.66 5.51 -4.98
N LEU A 28 -3.74 6.57 -4.17
CA LEU A 28 -2.58 7.21 -3.56
C LEU A 28 -2.61 7.03 -2.05
N ILE A 29 -1.56 6.43 -1.50
CA ILE A 29 -1.37 6.21 -0.08
C ILE A 29 -0.27 7.13 0.41
N VAL A 30 -0.64 8.11 1.24
CA VAL A 30 0.32 9.05 1.86
C VAL A 30 0.51 8.68 3.32
N GLU A 31 -0.50 8.89 4.15
CA GLU A 31 -0.49 8.42 5.53
C GLU A 31 -1.67 7.50 5.77
N GLY A 32 -1.57 6.59 6.74
CA GLY A 32 -2.64 5.66 7.00
C GLY A 32 -2.49 4.82 8.25
N GLY A 33 -3.63 4.40 8.78
CA GLY A 33 -3.73 3.29 9.72
C GLY A 33 -3.90 1.96 8.99
N PRO A 34 -4.14 0.86 9.75
CA PRO A 34 -4.21 -0.48 9.18
C PRO A 34 -5.35 -0.66 8.15
N ASN A 35 -6.44 0.09 8.28
CA ASN A 35 -7.53 0.07 7.29
C ASN A 35 -7.07 0.51 5.88
N VAL A 36 -6.04 1.34 5.78
CA VAL A 36 -5.51 1.79 4.48
C VAL A 36 -4.84 0.65 3.74
N ILE A 37 -4.24 -0.31 4.46
CA ILE A 37 -3.64 -1.52 3.88
C ILE A 37 -4.73 -2.38 3.22
N SER A 38 -5.90 -2.51 3.86
CA SER A 38 -7.04 -3.20 3.27
C SER A 38 -7.53 -2.52 1.99
N ILE A 39 -7.63 -1.18 1.98
CA ILE A 39 -8.03 -0.42 0.79
C ILE A 39 -7.00 -0.57 -0.34
N ALA A 40 -5.70 -0.61 -0.03
CA ALA A 40 -4.64 -0.87 -1.00
C ALA A 40 -4.86 -2.23 -1.67
N LEU A 41 -5.07 -3.26 -0.86
CA LEU A 41 -5.31 -4.62 -1.33
C LEU A 41 -6.59 -4.72 -2.19
N GLU A 42 -7.68 -4.09 -1.76
CA GLU A 42 -8.93 -4.02 -2.53
C GLU A 42 -8.70 -3.32 -3.88
N SER A 43 -7.97 -2.22 -3.91
CA SER A 43 -7.66 -1.49 -5.15
C SER A 43 -6.88 -2.38 -6.14
N LEU A 44 -5.93 -3.16 -5.66
CA LEU A 44 -5.16 -4.11 -6.48
C LEU A 44 -6.00 -5.31 -6.97
N ARG A 45 -7.12 -5.61 -6.30
CA ARG A 45 -8.05 -6.69 -6.61
C ARG A 45 -9.26 -6.27 -7.45
N ASP A 46 -9.46 -4.97 -7.66
CA ASP A 46 -10.54 -4.46 -8.50
C ASP A 46 -10.42 -4.97 -9.95
N GLU A 47 -11.53 -4.92 -10.69
CA GLU A 47 -11.58 -5.29 -12.10
C GLU A 47 -12.06 -4.09 -12.94
N PRO A 48 -11.18 -3.43 -13.72
CA PRO A 48 -9.74 -3.69 -13.86
C PRO A 48 -8.93 -3.28 -12.61
N PRO A 49 -7.76 -3.90 -12.34
CA PRO A 49 -6.93 -3.57 -11.19
C PRO A 49 -6.54 -2.09 -11.17
N ILE A 50 -6.67 -1.45 -10.00
CA ILE A 50 -6.30 -0.04 -9.81
C ILE A 50 -4.85 0.03 -9.34
N PRO A 51 -3.94 0.71 -10.08
CA PRO A 51 -2.58 0.94 -9.64
C PRO A 51 -2.51 1.72 -8.32
N VAL A 52 -1.57 1.36 -7.45
CA VAL A 52 -1.39 1.97 -6.13
C VAL A 52 -0.05 2.70 -6.07
N VAL A 53 -0.07 3.99 -5.79
CA VAL A 53 1.11 4.80 -5.52
C VAL A 53 1.25 4.97 -4.00
N ILE A 54 2.43 4.69 -3.46
CA ILE A 54 2.71 4.79 -2.03
C ILE A 54 3.82 5.80 -1.80
N CYS A 55 3.56 6.79 -0.96
CA CYS A 55 4.57 7.72 -0.48
C CYS A 55 5.39 7.06 0.64
N ASP A 56 6.63 6.70 0.35
CA ASP A 56 7.56 6.10 1.32
C ASP A 56 7.98 7.14 2.37
N GLY A 57 7.96 6.78 3.64
CA GLY A 57 8.37 7.65 4.75
C GLY A 57 7.32 8.66 5.21
N SER A 58 6.10 8.64 4.64
CA SER A 58 5.05 9.58 5.03
C SER A 58 4.07 9.04 6.08
N GLY A 59 4.12 7.78 6.49
CA GLY A 59 3.21 7.32 7.54
C GLY A 59 3.19 5.83 7.82
N ARG A 60 2.54 5.46 8.92
CA ARG A 60 2.57 4.09 9.47
C ARG A 60 2.23 2.99 8.45
N ALA A 61 1.12 3.13 7.71
CA ALA A 61 0.72 2.14 6.72
C ALA A 61 1.63 2.15 5.48
N SER A 62 2.00 3.33 4.98
CA SER A 62 2.87 3.44 3.80
C SER A 62 4.27 2.92 4.07
N ASP A 63 4.83 3.17 5.26
CA ASP A 63 6.14 2.67 5.66
C ASP A 63 6.17 1.14 5.72
N ILE A 64 5.11 0.50 6.21
CA ILE A 64 4.99 -0.96 6.25
C ILE A 64 4.93 -1.54 4.83
N ILE A 65 4.10 -0.97 3.94
CA ILE A 65 3.98 -1.49 2.58
C ILE A 65 5.26 -1.20 1.78
N SER A 66 5.87 -0.03 1.95
CA SER A 66 7.14 0.31 1.29
C SER A 66 8.28 -0.60 1.75
N PHE A 67 8.35 -0.91 3.04
CA PHE A 67 9.29 -1.90 3.56
C PHE A 67 9.06 -3.25 2.90
N ALA A 68 7.83 -3.77 2.89
CA ALA A 68 7.53 -5.03 2.23
C ALA A 68 7.89 -5.02 0.73
N HIS A 69 7.60 -3.92 0.03
CA HIS A 69 7.92 -3.75 -1.39
C HIS A 69 9.43 -3.75 -1.64
N LYS A 70 10.24 -3.12 -0.78
CA LYS A 70 11.71 -3.10 -0.91
C LYS A 70 12.35 -4.47 -0.72
N PHE A 71 11.77 -5.32 0.12
CA PHE A 71 12.29 -6.64 0.45
C PHE A 71 11.53 -7.80 -0.22
N SER A 72 10.61 -7.50 -1.14
CA SER A 72 9.97 -8.50 -1.98
C SER A 72 10.74 -8.72 -3.28
N GLU A 73 10.83 -9.98 -3.68
CA GLU A 73 11.41 -10.40 -4.95
C GLU A 73 10.38 -10.29 -6.09
N ASP A 74 10.85 -10.46 -7.33
CA ASP A 74 9.97 -10.56 -8.50
C ASP A 74 8.97 -11.71 -8.31
N GLY A 75 7.68 -11.41 -8.51
CA GLY A 75 6.58 -12.34 -8.19
C GLY A 75 6.01 -12.20 -6.77
N GLY A 76 6.49 -11.24 -5.97
CA GLY A 76 5.87 -10.88 -4.69
C GLY A 76 6.25 -11.77 -3.51
N LEU A 77 7.34 -12.53 -3.65
CA LEU A 77 7.82 -13.42 -2.59
C LEU A 77 8.62 -12.61 -1.56
N VAL A 78 8.45 -12.93 -0.29
CA VAL A 78 9.17 -12.32 0.83
C VAL A 78 9.70 -13.43 1.73
N ASN A 79 10.98 -13.40 2.07
CA ASN A 79 11.64 -14.38 2.93
C ASN A 79 11.01 -14.38 4.35
N ASP A 80 11.02 -15.54 5.01
CA ASP A 80 10.52 -15.73 6.37
C ASP A 80 11.16 -14.78 7.39
N ASP A 81 12.45 -14.47 7.30
CA ASP A 81 13.11 -13.51 8.19
C ASP A 81 12.48 -12.11 8.09
N VAL A 82 12.20 -11.67 6.86
CA VAL A 82 11.56 -10.38 6.57
C VAL A 82 10.09 -10.40 7.00
N ARG A 83 9.40 -11.54 6.86
CA ARG A 83 8.02 -11.72 7.32
C ARG A 83 7.90 -11.60 8.83
N ASP A 84 8.84 -12.19 9.57
CA ASP A 84 8.89 -12.07 11.03
C ASP A 84 9.21 -10.64 11.46
N GLN A 85 10.13 -9.96 10.76
CA GLN A 85 10.42 -8.55 11.00
C GLN A 85 9.20 -7.66 10.73
N LEU A 86 8.48 -7.90 9.62
CA LEU A 86 7.23 -7.21 9.30
C LEU A 86 6.18 -7.44 10.38
N LEU A 87 6.02 -8.67 10.88
CA LEU A 87 5.07 -8.97 11.95
C LEU A 87 5.38 -8.20 13.24
N VAL A 88 6.65 -8.13 13.64
CA VAL A 88 7.09 -7.34 14.80
C VAL A 88 6.86 -5.84 14.55
N THR A 89 7.11 -5.37 13.33
CA THR A 89 6.95 -3.97 12.94
C THR A 89 5.48 -3.56 12.99
N ILE A 90 4.58 -4.34 12.39
CA ILE A 90 3.12 -4.14 12.43
C ILE A 90 2.61 -4.08 13.87
N GLN A 91 3.05 -5.02 14.72
CA GLN A 91 2.67 -5.04 16.14
C GLN A 91 3.04 -3.74 16.84
N LYS A 92 4.28 -3.28 16.68
CA LYS A 92 4.78 -2.03 17.31
C LYS A 92 4.09 -0.80 16.74
N THR A 93 3.93 -0.74 15.42
CA THR A 93 3.39 0.42 14.71
C THR A 93 1.91 0.66 15.01
N PHE A 94 1.11 -0.40 15.13
CA PHE A 94 -0.34 -0.29 15.40
C PHE A 94 -0.74 -0.63 16.84
N ASN A 95 0.20 -1.08 17.68
CA ASN A 95 -0.06 -1.57 19.03
C ASN A 95 -1.09 -2.71 19.03
N TYR A 96 -0.93 -3.66 18.11
CA TYR A 96 -1.84 -4.77 17.84
C TYR A 96 -1.35 -6.07 18.47
N SER A 97 -2.29 -6.98 18.75
CA SER A 97 -1.94 -8.34 19.17
C SER A 97 -1.25 -9.11 18.04
N LYS A 98 -0.64 -10.25 18.38
CA LYS A 98 -0.05 -11.16 17.38
C LYS A 98 -1.06 -11.58 16.31
N SER A 99 -2.30 -11.92 16.71
CA SER A 99 -3.34 -12.36 15.77
C SER A 99 -3.79 -11.24 14.84
N GLN A 100 -4.02 -10.03 15.37
CA GLN A 100 -4.37 -8.86 14.55
C GLN A 100 -3.25 -8.53 13.56
N SER A 101 -2.00 -8.59 14.02
CA SER A 101 -0.84 -8.27 13.18
C SER A 101 -0.59 -9.31 12.11
N GLN A 102 -0.88 -10.59 12.37
CA GLN A 102 -0.87 -11.64 11.36
C GLN A 102 -1.88 -11.37 10.24
N GLN A 103 -3.08 -10.86 10.57
CA GLN A 103 -4.07 -10.49 9.53
C GLN A 103 -3.55 -9.36 8.65
N ILE A 104 -2.94 -8.32 9.24
CA ILE A 104 -2.32 -7.24 8.47
C ILE A 104 -1.18 -7.77 7.61
N LEU A 105 -0.31 -8.62 8.16
CA LEU A 105 0.79 -9.22 7.42
C LEU A 105 0.29 -9.98 6.20
N LEU A 106 -0.78 -10.77 6.34
CA LEU A 106 -1.38 -11.49 5.21
C LEU A 106 -1.86 -10.53 4.12
N MET A 107 -2.48 -9.41 4.49
CA MET A 107 -2.89 -8.40 3.50
C MET A 107 -1.69 -7.76 2.79
N VAL A 108 -0.64 -7.39 3.53
CA VAL A 108 0.58 -6.81 2.96
C VAL A 108 1.24 -7.79 1.99
N MET A 109 1.37 -9.06 2.38
CA MET A 109 1.94 -10.12 1.54
C MET A 109 1.12 -10.36 0.28
N GLU A 110 -0.20 -10.21 0.37
CA GLU A 110 -1.08 -10.31 -0.78
C GLU A 110 -0.93 -9.12 -1.73
N CYS A 111 -0.72 -7.90 -1.21
CA CYS A 111 -0.38 -6.74 -2.04
C CYS A 111 0.89 -7.00 -2.86
N MET A 112 1.91 -7.63 -2.26
CA MET A 112 3.18 -7.93 -2.94
C MET A 112 3.01 -8.84 -4.15
N LYS A 113 1.97 -9.67 -4.23
CA LYS A 113 1.70 -10.51 -5.42
C LYS A 113 1.35 -9.70 -6.67
N LYS A 114 1.00 -8.42 -6.50
CA LYS A 114 0.68 -7.45 -7.55
C LYS A 114 1.65 -6.27 -7.53
N ARG A 115 2.89 -6.51 -7.07
CA ARG A 115 3.95 -5.50 -6.92
C ARG A 115 4.15 -4.67 -8.19
N GLU A 116 3.93 -5.24 -9.38
CA GLU A 116 4.04 -4.51 -10.64
C GLU A 116 3.04 -3.35 -10.81
N LEU A 117 1.94 -3.37 -10.05
CA LEU A 117 0.94 -2.30 -9.98
C LEU A 117 1.18 -1.34 -8.82
N GLU A 118 2.16 -1.61 -7.96
CA GLU A 118 2.57 -0.73 -6.86
C GLU A 118 3.74 0.15 -7.28
N GLN A 119 3.65 1.45 -6.98
CA GLN A 119 4.67 2.42 -7.34
C GLN A 119 5.08 3.21 -6.09
N MET A 120 6.35 3.14 -5.73
CA MET A 120 6.89 3.91 -4.60
C MET A 120 7.27 5.32 -5.05
N LEU A 121 6.77 6.32 -4.33
CA LEU A 121 7.10 7.73 -4.52
C LEU A 121 7.86 8.24 -3.28
N GLN A 122 9.06 8.78 -3.47
CA GLN A 122 9.76 9.51 -2.41
C GLN A 122 9.47 11.00 -2.55
N LEU A 123 8.95 11.61 -1.48
CA LEU A 123 8.71 13.05 -1.43
C LEU A 123 10.03 13.76 -1.08
N GLN A 124 10.65 14.43 -2.04
CA GLN A 124 11.77 15.33 -1.74
C GLN A 124 11.21 16.68 -1.26
N THR A 125 11.40 16.99 0.01
CA THR A 125 11.15 18.34 0.54
C THR A 125 12.41 19.18 0.34
N SER A 126 12.30 20.27 -0.45
CA SER A 126 13.34 21.31 -0.57
C SER A 126 13.56 22.08 0.71
#